data_AF-A0A972SWZ1-F1
#
_entry.id   AF-A0A972SWZ1-F1
#
_cell.length_a   1.000
_cell.length_b   1.000
_cell.length_c   1.000
_cell.angle_alpha   90.00
_cell.angle_beta   90.00
_cell.angle_gamma   90.00
#
_symmetry.space_group_name_H-M   'P 1'
#
loop_
_entity.id
_entity.type
_entity.pdbx_description
1 polymer ?
#
loop_
_entity_poly.entity_id
_entity_poly.type
_entity_poly.pdbx_seq_one_letter_code
_entity_poly.pdbx_strand_id
1 'polypeptide(L)'
;MSQQILGTAEDRVLLASDSRVMAWEESGAVARGQVRKLYQLGSHAFICSAGLAVGVDLSQALQREIRAAGVTDFMEIKVMAREFLNREYRRFLLENSRWFQENPEAPRLLYFTLAGYSERLKKCLACVLESKDLALPFTEIDIGPVLTMPRVLKVEARFAHLWSDPSQPLEDLAHFCLQALEKIASRDERVGAPFQVAAVTARGVEFFADFS
;
A
#
# COMPACT_ATOMS: atom_id res chain seq x y z
N MET A 1 -3.93 -10.25 -7.41
CA MET A 1 -3.37 -9.57 -6.23
C MET A 1 -2.74 -8.28 -6.74
N SER A 2 -2.93 -7.17 -6.04
CA SER A 2 -2.36 -5.88 -6.43
C SER A 2 -0.84 -5.96 -6.55
N GLN A 3 -0.24 -5.17 -7.43
CA GLN A 3 1.20 -4.94 -7.51
C GLN A 3 1.56 -3.63 -6.79
N GLN A 4 2.61 -3.66 -5.99
CA GLN A 4 3.27 -2.51 -5.38
C GLN A 4 4.76 -2.47 -5.74
N ILE A 5 5.32 -1.28 -5.86
CA ILE A 5 6.75 -1.00 -5.99
C ILE A 5 7.09 0.08 -4.96
N LEU A 6 7.94 -0.26 -3.99
CA LEU A 6 8.33 0.60 -2.87
C LEU A 6 9.83 0.88 -2.91
N GLY A 7 10.20 2.15 -2.74
CA GLY A 7 11.56 2.60 -2.48
C GLY A 7 11.63 3.33 -1.15
N THR A 8 12.63 3.04 -0.33
CA THR A 8 12.82 3.64 0.99
C THR A 8 14.24 4.18 1.17
N ALA A 9 14.34 5.41 1.68
CA ALA A 9 15.57 6.08 2.06
C ALA A 9 15.25 7.05 3.22
N GLU A 10 16.27 7.58 3.89
CA GLU A 10 16.07 8.46 5.06
C GLU A 10 15.47 9.82 4.68
N ASP A 11 15.66 10.28 3.45
CA ASP A 11 15.18 11.58 2.97
C ASP A 11 13.88 11.47 2.15
N ARG A 12 13.60 10.28 1.59
CA ARG A 12 12.46 10.05 0.71
C ARG A 12 11.93 8.62 0.76
N VAL A 13 10.62 8.47 0.57
CA VAL A 13 9.96 7.19 0.29
C VAL A 13 9.09 7.36 -0.94
N LEU A 14 9.07 6.38 -1.84
CA LEU A 14 8.20 6.36 -3.01
C LEU A 14 7.45 5.04 -3.08
N LEU A 15 6.14 5.11 -3.34
CA LEU A 15 5.30 3.94 -3.54
C LEU A 15 4.47 4.10 -4.81
N ALA A 16 4.49 3.06 -5.62
CA ALA A 16 3.60 2.91 -6.77
C ALA A 16 2.71 1.67 -6.59
N SER A 17 1.45 1.76 -7.00
CA SER A 17 0.52 0.63 -7.00
C SER A 17 -0.48 0.68 -8.14
N ASP A 18 -0.98 -0.50 -8.53
CA ASP A 18 -2.10 -0.63 -9.44
C ASP A 18 -3.46 -0.49 -8.72
N SER A 19 -4.52 -0.26 -9.49
CA SER A 19 -5.86 -0.02 -8.92
C SER A 19 -6.85 -1.15 -9.17
N ARG A 20 -6.44 -2.25 -9.80
CA ARG A 20 -7.36 -3.33 -10.16
C ARG A 20 -7.79 -4.13 -8.95
N VAL A 21 -9.08 -4.43 -8.89
CA VAL A 21 -9.66 -5.39 -7.94
C VAL A 21 -10.43 -6.46 -8.70
N MET A 22 -10.45 -7.65 -8.10
CA MET A 22 -11.23 -8.78 -8.56
C MET A 22 -12.19 -9.14 -7.44
N ALA A 23 -13.49 -9.05 -7.71
CA ALA A 23 -14.54 -9.44 -6.78
C ALA A 23 -15.22 -10.71 -7.31
N TRP A 24 -15.54 -11.63 -6.41
CA TRP A 24 -16.34 -12.80 -6.75
C TRP A 24 -17.81 -12.38 -6.71
N GLU A 25 -18.52 -12.55 -7.81
CA GLU A 25 -19.97 -12.37 -7.87
C GLU A 25 -20.68 -13.62 -7.35
N GLU A 26 -21.93 -13.47 -6.90
CA GLU A 26 -22.80 -14.60 -6.50
C GLU A 26 -23.01 -15.62 -7.63
N SER A 27 -22.84 -15.17 -8.88
CA SER A 27 -22.89 -16.01 -10.09
C SER A 27 -21.68 -16.95 -10.24
N GLY A 28 -20.65 -16.79 -9.41
CA GLY A 28 -19.34 -17.44 -9.57
C GLY A 28 -18.42 -16.75 -10.58
N ALA A 29 -18.87 -15.68 -11.24
CA ALA A 29 -18.04 -14.88 -12.12
C ALA A 29 -17.09 -13.95 -11.33
N VAL A 30 -15.94 -13.62 -11.92
CA VAL A 30 -15.01 -12.65 -11.36
C VAL A 30 -15.28 -11.28 -11.98
N ALA A 31 -15.92 -10.40 -11.22
CA ALA A 31 -16.06 -9.00 -11.59
C ALA A 31 -14.71 -8.30 -11.50
N ARG A 32 -14.35 -7.56 -12.57
CA ARG A 32 -13.18 -6.68 -12.57
C ARG A 32 -13.63 -5.26 -12.25
N GLY A 33 -12.97 -4.67 -11.26
CA GLY A 33 -13.21 -3.28 -10.86
C GLY A 33 -11.91 -2.50 -10.73
N GLN A 34 -12.07 -1.20 -10.51
CA GLN A 34 -10.98 -0.28 -10.21
C GLN A 34 -11.33 0.45 -8.92
N VAL A 35 -10.37 0.52 -8.00
CA VAL A 35 -10.51 1.25 -6.74
C VAL A 35 -9.22 1.97 -6.40
N ARG A 36 -9.36 3.15 -5.79
CA ARG A 36 -8.24 3.84 -5.16
C ARG A 36 -7.71 2.98 -4.02
N LYS A 37 -6.39 2.84 -3.93
CA LYS A 37 -5.71 2.02 -2.92
C LYS A 37 -4.71 2.82 -2.09
N LEU A 38 -4.23 3.95 -2.61
CA LEU A 38 -3.26 4.83 -2.00
C LEU A 38 -3.96 6.09 -1.45
N TYR A 39 -3.85 6.30 -0.14
CA TYR A 39 -4.54 7.37 0.58
C TYR A 39 -3.55 8.16 1.42
N GLN A 40 -3.64 9.49 1.37
CA GLN A 40 -2.86 10.36 2.23
C GLN A 40 -3.35 10.29 3.68
N LEU A 41 -2.44 10.19 4.65
CA LEU A 41 -2.69 10.23 6.09
C LEU A 41 -2.09 11.54 6.64
N GLY A 42 -2.92 12.56 6.83
CA GLY A 42 -2.43 13.90 7.19
C GLY A 42 -1.64 14.54 6.05
N SER A 43 -0.63 15.37 6.36
CA SER A 43 0.19 16.07 5.36
C SER A 43 1.48 15.32 4.98
N HIS A 44 1.96 14.42 5.86
CA HIS A 44 3.31 13.84 5.78
C HIS A 44 3.33 12.31 5.81
N ALA A 45 2.20 11.64 5.58
CA ALA A 45 2.15 10.19 5.50
C ALA A 45 1.13 9.70 4.48
N PHE A 46 1.24 8.44 4.07
CA PHE A 46 0.23 7.74 3.27
C PHE A 46 0.09 6.28 3.73
N ILE A 47 -1.00 5.66 3.31
CA ILE A 47 -1.26 4.23 3.39
C ILE A 47 -1.64 3.67 2.02
N CYS A 48 -1.18 2.47 1.71
CA CYS A 48 -1.63 1.70 0.56
C CYS A 48 -2.01 0.28 0.93
N SER A 49 -3.20 -0.16 0.53
CA SER A 49 -3.66 -1.54 0.74
C SER A 49 -3.38 -2.46 -0.45
N ALA A 50 -3.10 -3.73 -0.20
CA ALA A 50 -3.07 -4.80 -1.21
C ALA A 50 -3.64 -6.11 -0.65
N GLY A 51 -4.21 -6.95 -1.51
CA GLY A 51 -4.82 -8.22 -1.11
C GLY A 51 -6.34 -8.12 -0.98
N LEU A 52 -6.88 -8.49 0.18
CA LEU A 52 -8.31 -8.44 0.49
C LEU A 52 -8.94 -7.04 0.28
N ALA A 53 -10.13 -7.01 -0.32
CA ALA A 53 -10.82 -5.77 -0.71
C ALA A 53 -11.13 -4.84 0.47
N VAL A 54 -11.40 -5.41 1.66
CA VAL A 54 -11.62 -4.66 2.91
C VAL A 54 -10.47 -3.69 3.24
N GLY A 55 -9.26 -3.95 2.74
CA GLY A 55 -8.13 -3.05 2.90
C GLY A 55 -8.41 -1.63 2.39
N VAL A 56 -9.26 -1.47 1.38
CA VAL A 56 -9.64 -0.15 0.85
C VAL A 56 -10.46 0.63 1.87
N ASP A 57 -11.50 0.01 2.41
CA ASP A 57 -12.40 0.63 3.39
C ASP A 57 -11.65 0.96 4.69
N LEU A 58 -10.78 0.05 5.14
CA LEU A 58 -9.92 0.26 6.30
C LEU A 58 -8.94 1.41 6.09
N SER A 59 -8.37 1.55 4.89
CA SER A 59 -7.45 2.66 4.57
C SER A 59 -8.15 4.01 4.61
N GLN A 60 -9.37 4.09 4.05
CA GLN A 60 -10.20 5.29 4.08
C GLN A 60 -10.66 5.63 5.50
N ALA A 61 -11.04 4.62 6.28
CA ALA A 61 -11.46 4.81 7.66
C ALA A 61 -10.29 5.31 8.54
N LEU A 62 -9.09 4.73 8.35
CA LEU A 62 -7.88 5.21 9.02
C LEU A 62 -7.53 6.65 8.63
N GLN A 63 -7.67 7.02 7.35
CA GLN A 63 -7.47 8.40 6.92
C GLN A 63 -8.36 9.38 7.70
N ARG A 64 -9.64 9.02 7.92
CA ARG A 64 -10.57 9.84 8.72
C ARG A 64 -10.15 9.89 10.18
N GLU A 65 -9.75 8.76 10.77
CA GLU A 65 -9.28 8.66 12.16
C GLU A 65 -8.05 9.55 12.40
N ILE A 66 -7.01 9.45 11.55
CA ILE A 66 -5.78 10.25 11.65
C ILE A 66 -6.09 11.73 11.47
N ARG A 67 -6.94 12.09 10.51
CA ARG A 67 -7.36 13.48 10.29
C ARG A 67 -8.09 14.04 11.51
N ALA A 68 -9.00 13.27 12.11
CA ALA A 68 -9.74 13.69 13.29
C ALA A 68 -8.83 13.87 14.52
N ALA A 69 -7.81 13.01 14.66
CA ALA A 69 -6.84 13.11 15.75
C ALA A 69 -5.81 14.24 15.57
N GLY A 70 -5.64 14.76 14.35
CA GLY A 70 -4.68 15.84 14.06
C GLY A 70 -3.21 15.43 14.16
N VAL A 71 -2.93 14.12 14.12
CA VAL A 71 -1.57 13.58 14.25
C VAL A 71 -0.82 13.74 12.94
N THR A 72 0.43 14.19 13.02
CA THR A 72 1.27 14.51 11.85
C THR A 72 2.60 13.76 11.82
N ASP A 73 3.20 13.43 12.98
CA ASP A 73 4.44 12.67 13.03
C ASP A 73 4.20 11.19 12.68
N PHE A 74 4.98 10.67 11.73
CA PHE A 74 4.79 9.31 11.24
C PHE A 74 4.89 8.21 12.32
N MET A 75 5.69 8.39 13.37
CA MET A 75 5.82 7.36 14.40
C MET A 75 4.53 7.23 15.22
N GLU A 76 3.84 8.33 15.48
CA GLU A 76 2.53 8.33 16.13
C GLU A 76 1.45 7.76 15.19
N ILE A 77 1.46 8.18 13.92
CA ILE A 77 0.58 7.62 12.88
C ILE A 77 0.75 6.10 12.79
N LYS A 78 1.99 5.59 12.81
CA LYS A 78 2.28 4.16 12.73
C LYS A 78 1.67 3.39 13.91
N VAL A 79 1.78 3.92 15.13
CA VAL A 79 1.18 3.31 16.32
C VAL A 79 -0.34 3.28 16.20
N MET A 80 -0.96 4.43 15.92
CA MET A 80 -2.40 4.54 15.72
C MET A 80 -2.91 3.63 14.61
N ALA A 81 -2.21 3.57 13.48
CA ALA A 81 -2.56 2.72 12.35
C ALA A 81 -2.55 1.25 12.74
N ARG A 82 -1.52 0.79 13.46
CA ARG A 82 -1.47 -0.61 13.93
C ARG A 82 -2.64 -0.93 14.84
N GLU A 83 -2.95 -0.09 15.82
CA GLU A 83 -4.07 -0.32 16.74
C GLU A 83 -5.42 -0.32 16.02
N PHE A 84 -5.65 0.70 15.18
CA PHE A 84 -6.86 0.84 14.38
C PHE A 84 -7.07 -0.36 13.46
N LEU A 85 -6.07 -0.70 12.63
CA LEU A 85 -6.18 -1.77 11.64
C LEU A 85 -6.44 -3.13 12.32
N ASN A 86 -5.75 -3.43 13.43
CA ASN A 86 -6.00 -4.65 14.19
C ASN A 86 -7.43 -4.72 14.73
N ARG A 87 -7.95 -3.61 15.27
CA ARG A 87 -9.30 -3.52 15.85
C ARG A 87 -10.37 -3.70 14.77
N GLU A 88 -10.29 -2.92 13.70
CA GLU A 88 -11.31 -2.88 12.66
C GLU A 88 -11.28 -4.15 11.79
N TYR A 89 -10.09 -4.68 11.48
CA TYR A 89 -10.00 -5.94 10.76
C TYR A 89 -10.49 -7.12 11.59
N ARG A 90 -10.24 -7.14 12.92
CA ARG A 90 -10.84 -8.15 13.81
C ARG A 90 -12.36 -8.11 13.75
N ARG A 91 -12.97 -6.92 13.76
CA ARG A 91 -14.42 -6.76 13.65
C ARG A 91 -14.93 -7.34 12.33
N PHE A 92 -14.30 -6.97 11.22
CA PHE A 92 -14.62 -7.53 9.91
C PHE A 92 -14.55 -9.07 9.88
N LEU A 93 -13.49 -9.66 10.43
CA LEU A 93 -13.34 -11.12 10.47
C LEU A 93 -14.42 -11.81 11.31
N LEU A 94 -14.88 -11.20 12.40
CA LEU A 94 -15.97 -11.75 13.22
C LEU A 94 -17.29 -11.72 12.45
N GLU A 95 -17.61 -10.59 11.83
CA GLU A 95 -18.83 -10.37 11.04
C GLU A 95 -18.89 -11.29 9.80
N ASN A 96 -17.73 -11.63 9.23
CA ASN A 96 -17.63 -12.42 7.98
C ASN A 96 -17.09 -13.84 8.20
N SER A 97 -17.00 -14.30 9.45
CA SER A 97 -16.38 -15.58 9.81
C SER A 97 -17.03 -16.78 9.08
N ARG A 98 -18.36 -16.81 9.02
CA ARG A 98 -19.12 -17.85 8.30
C ARG A 98 -18.83 -17.83 6.81
N TRP A 99 -18.79 -16.65 6.19
CA TRP A 99 -18.51 -16.52 4.76
C TRP A 99 -17.12 -17.08 4.41
N PHE A 100 -16.09 -16.79 5.20
CA PHE A 100 -14.75 -17.35 4.99
C PHE A 100 -14.65 -18.86 5.25
N GLN A 101 -15.57 -19.45 6.01
CA GLN A 101 -15.67 -20.91 6.17
C GLN A 101 -16.33 -21.56 4.95
N GLU A 102 -17.36 -20.92 4.41
CA GLU A 102 -18.09 -21.39 3.23
C GLU A 102 -17.31 -21.17 1.91
N ASN A 103 -16.34 -20.25 1.90
CA ASN A 103 -15.53 -19.87 0.73
C ASN A 103 -14.02 -20.06 1.02
N PRO A 104 -13.51 -21.31 1.08
CA PRO A 104 -12.12 -21.60 1.40
C PRO A 104 -11.11 -20.97 0.42
N GLU A 105 -11.50 -20.80 -0.84
CA GLU A 105 -10.73 -20.21 -1.95
C GLU A 105 -10.65 -18.69 -1.93
N ALA A 106 -11.43 -18.02 -1.07
CA ALA A 106 -11.37 -16.58 -0.92
C ALA A 106 -9.95 -16.10 -0.58
N PRO A 107 -9.51 -14.93 -1.06
CA PRO A 107 -8.21 -14.38 -0.70
C PRO A 107 -8.07 -14.25 0.83
N ARG A 108 -6.94 -14.67 1.40
CA ARG A 108 -6.68 -14.61 2.85
C ARG A 108 -5.48 -13.74 3.22
N LEU A 109 -5.04 -12.93 2.27
CA LEU A 109 -3.85 -12.10 2.39
C LEU A 109 -4.24 -10.64 2.34
N LEU A 110 -3.72 -9.87 3.29
CA LEU A 110 -3.93 -8.43 3.37
C LEU A 110 -2.63 -7.74 3.79
N TYR A 111 -2.25 -6.72 3.04
CA TYR A 111 -1.10 -5.88 3.32
C TYR A 111 -1.50 -4.42 3.43
N PHE A 112 -0.82 -3.71 4.32
CA PHE A 112 -0.81 -2.26 4.38
C PHE A 112 0.63 -1.75 4.33
N THR A 113 0.94 -0.97 3.31
CA THR A 113 2.19 -0.21 3.23
C THR A 113 1.94 1.17 3.80
N LEU A 114 2.60 1.49 4.90
CA LEU A 114 2.58 2.79 5.55
C LEU A 114 3.91 3.49 5.27
N ALA A 115 3.88 4.76 4.91
CA ALA A 115 5.08 5.57 4.83
C ALA A 115 4.80 6.99 5.31
N GLY A 116 5.82 7.63 5.86
CA GLY A 116 5.71 9.01 6.28
C GLY A 116 7.02 9.61 6.77
N TYR A 117 7.00 10.93 6.99
CA TYR A 117 8.10 11.67 7.58
C TYR A 117 7.91 11.74 9.11
N SER A 118 8.96 11.40 9.86
CA SER A 118 9.00 11.67 11.30
C SER A 118 9.77 12.96 11.54
N GLU A 119 9.07 13.97 12.05
CA GLU A 119 9.67 15.22 12.51
C GLU A 119 10.63 14.99 13.67
N ARG A 120 10.32 14.03 14.55
CA ARG A 120 11.16 13.68 15.69
C ARG A 120 12.50 13.07 15.27
N LEU A 121 12.47 12.20 14.26
CA LEU A 121 13.68 11.50 13.77
C LEU A 121 14.35 12.21 12.59
N LYS A 122 13.70 13.26 12.05
CA LYS A 122 14.11 14.00 10.86
C LYS A 122 14.38 13.12 9.65
N LYS A 123 13.57 12.07 9.48
CA LYS A 123 13.69 11.12 8.37
C LYS A 123 12.35 10.54 7.92
N CYS A 124 12.32 10.16 6.66
CA CYS A 124 11.30 9.33 6.06
C CYS A 124 11.46 7.88 6.53
N LEU A 125 10.32 7.22 6.72
CA LEU A 125 10.21 5.86 7.20
C LEU A 125 9.07 5.18 6.45
N ALA A 126 9.19 3.86 6.30
CA ALA A 126 8.11 3.03 5.82
C ALA A 126 8.06 1.73 6.62
N CYS A 127 6.87 1.12 6.66
CA CYS A 127 6.70 -0.23 7.13
C CYS A 127 5.58 -0.92 6.36
N VAL A 128 5.63 -2.24 6.30
CA VAL A 128 4.57 -3.04 5.70
C VAL A 128 3.99 -3.95 6.77
N LEU A 129 2.68 -3.88 6.94
CA LEU A 129 1.90 -4.71 7.86
C LEU A 129 1.23 -5.83 7.06
N GLU A 130 1.37 -7.07 7.50
CA GLU A 130 0.83 -8.28 6.88
C GLU A 130 -0.19 -8.96 7.78
N SER A 131 -1.29 -9.42 7.20
CA SER A 131 -2.12 -10.49 7.72
C SER A 131 -2.19 -11.59 6.67
N LYS A 132 -1.68 -12.76 7.03
CA LYS A 132 -1.72 -13.97 6.21
C LYS A 132 -2.67 -14.97 6.84
N ASP A 133 -3.43 -15.69 6.01
CA ASP A 133 -4.40 -16.69 6.44
C ASP A 133 -5.43 -16.14 7.46
N LEU A 134 -5.80 -14.86 7.29
CA LEU A 134 -6.70 -14.10 8.18
C LEU A 134 -6.16 -13.94 9.61
N ALA A 135 -4.87 -14.16 9.84
CA ALA A 135 -4.26 -14.07 11.16
C ALA A 135 -4.18 -12.63 11.67
N LEU A 136 -4.33 -12.49 12.99
CA LEU A 136 -4.12 -11.26 13.74
C LEU A 136 -3.26 -11.56 14.99
N PRO A 137 -2.49 -10.59 15.51
CA PRO A 137 -2.36 -9.22 15.02
C PRO A 137 -1.61 -9.12 13.68
N PHE A 138 -1.74 -7.99 12.99
CA PHE A 138 -0.88 -7.69 11.84
C PHE A 138 0.60 -7.75 12.26
N THR A 139 1.41 -8.44 11.46
CA THR A 139 2.85 -8.55 11.64
C THR A 139 3.56 -7.55 10.73
N GLU A 140 4.58 -6.87 11.25
CA GLU A 140 5.42 -6.01 10.42
C GLU A 140 6.46 -6.87 9.69
N ILE A 141 6.61 -6.67 8.39
CA ILE A 141 7.63 -7.38 7.59
C ILE A 141 8.86 -6.50 7.42
N ASP A 142 10.03 -7.13 7.46
CA ASP A 142 11.29 -6.46 7.16
C ASP A 142 11.34 -6.05 5.69
N ILE A 143 11.60 -4.77 5.45
CA ILE A 143 11.71 -4.21 4.10
C ILE A 143 13.13 -3.70 3.86
N GLY A 144 13.64 -4.00 2.67
CA GLY A 144 14.88 -3.41 2.18
C GLY A 144 14.68 -1.99 1.61
N PRO A 145 15.74 -1.40 1.03
CA PRO A 145 15.66 -0.11 0.36
C PRO A 145 14.71 -0.13 -0.84
N VAL A 146 14.50 -1.30 -1.44
CA VAL A 146 13.56 -1.52 -2.52
C VAL A 146 12.81 -2.83 -2.30
N LEU A 147 11.50 -2.80 -2.56
CA LEU A 147 10.61 -3.97 -2.47
C LEU A 147 9.55 -3.92 -3.57
N THR A 148 9.21 -5.07 -4.11
CA THR A 148 8.00 -5.24 -4.93
C THR A 148 7.09 -6.30 -4.33
N MET A 149 5.77 -6.09 -4.38
CA MET A 149 4.77 -7.00 -3.82
C MET A 149 3.60 -7.20 -4.78
N PRO A 150 3.36 -8.42 -5.32
CA PRO A 150 4.24 -9.58 -5.32
C PRO A 150 5.66 -9.30 -5.85
N ARG A 151 6.61 -10.18 -5.52
CA ARG A 151 8.03 -9.95 -5.82
C ARG A 151 8.35 -10.08 -7.31
N VAL A 152 9.01 -9.07 -7.86
CA VAL A 152 9.49 -8.98 -9.24
C VAL A 152 10.96 -8.54 -9.23
N LEU A 153 11.88 -9.49 -9.03
CA LEU A 153 13.32 -9.26 -8.87
C LEU A 153 13.96 -8.36 -9.93
N LYS A 154 13.51 -8.49 -11.19
CA LYS A 154 14.02 -7.66 -12.30
C LYS A 154 13.66 -6.17 -12.14
N VAL A 155 12.48 -5.89 -11.60
CA VAL A 155 12.07 -4.52 -11.27
C VAL A 155 12.84 -4.02 -10.06
N GLU A 156 12.96 -4.85 -9.01
CA GLU A 156 13.74 -4.52 -7.81
C GLU A 156 15.18 -4.13 -8.14
N ALA A 157 15.89 -4.94 -8.93
CA ALA A 157 17.29 -4.68 -9.28
C ALA A 157 17.47 -3.38 -10.07
N ARG A 158 16.61 -3.11 -11.06
CA ARG A 158 16.66 -1.88 -11.85
C ARG A 158 16.29 -0.65 -11.02
N PHE A 159 15.25 -0.77 -10.21
CA PHE A 159 14.81 0.32 -9.36
C PHE A 159 15.84 0.63 -8.29
N ALA A 160 16.46 -0.37 -7.66
CA ALA A 160 17.51 -0.19 -6.66
C ALA A 160 18.70 0.59 -7.21
N HIS A 161 19.09 0.35 -8.47
CA HIS A 161 20.15 1.12 -9.12
C HIS A 161 19.79 2.61 -9.22
N LEU A 162 18.60 2.94 -9.72
CA LEU A 162 18.12 4.33 -9.81
C LEU A 162 17.89 4.96 -8.43
N TRP A 163 17.31 4.21 -7.51
CA TRP A 163 16.95 4.65 -6.15
C TRP A 163 18.18 5.02 -5.31
N SER A 164 19.30 4.33 -5.55
CA SER A 164 20.57 4.55 -4.84
C SER A 164 21.24 5.89 -5.14
N ASP A 165 20.86 6.56 -6.24
CA ASP A 165 21.36 7.89 -6.57
C ASP A 165 20.49 8.97 -5.91
N PRO A 166 20.97 9.67 -4.87
CA PRO A 166 20.20 10.72 -4.19
C PRO A 166 19.88 11.92 -5.10
N SER A 167 20.62 12.10 -6.20
CA SER A 167 20.37 13.17 -7.16
C SER A 167 19.24 12.86 -8.15
N GLN A 168 18.78 11.61 -8.21
CA GLN A 168 17.70 11.21 -9.09
C GLN A 168 16.38 11.92 -8.72
N PRO A 169 15.75 12.64 -9.66
CA PRO A 169 14.44 13.28 -9.44
C PRO A 169 13.34 12.25 -9.11
N LEU A 170 12.42 12.62 -8.22
CA LEU A 170 11.30 11.75 -7.83
C LEU A 170 10.35 11.50 -9.00
N GLU A 171 10.20 12.47 -9.90
CA GLU A 171 9.40 12.40 -11.12
C GLU A 171 9.91 11.30 -12.06
N ASP A 172 11.24 11.18 -12.22
CA ASP A 172 11.85 10.15 -13.06
C ASP A 172 11.67 8.76 -12.43
N LEU A 173 11.80 8.66 -11.10
CA LEU A 173 11.56 7.43 -10.35
C LEU A 173 10.09 7.01 -10.44
N ALA A 174 9.17 7.97 -10.33
CA ALA A 174 7.74 7.74 -10.50
C ALA A 174 7.42 7.26 -11.92
N HIS A 175 8.02 7.88 -12.94
CA HIS A 175 7.86 7.46 -14.33
C HIS A 175 8.37 6.04 -14.57
N PHE A 176 9.53 5.69 -14.00
CA PHE A 176 10.03 4.31 -14.02
C PHE A 176 9.02 3.33 -13.41
N CYS A 177 8.46 3.66 -12.24
CA CYS A 177 7.48 2.81 -11.57
C CYS A 177 6.20 2.61 -12.40
N LEU A 178 5.70 3.67 -13.04
CA LEU A 178 4.53 3.59 -13.93
C LEU A 178 4.80 2.65 -15.12
N GLN A 179 5.91 2.83 -15.82
CA GLN A 179 6.30 1.95 -16.93
C GLN A 179 6.49 0.49 -16.48
N ALA A 180 7.01 0.28 -15.27
CA ALA A 180 7.16 -1.06 -14.71
C ALA A 180 5.79 -1.70 -14.43
N LEU A 181 4.85 -0.97 -13.85
CA LEU A 181 3.48 -1.43 -13.60
C LEU A 181 2.74 -1.74 -14.90
N GLU A 182 2.84 -0.89 -15.92
CA GLU A 182 2.29 -1.15 -17.26
C GLU A 182 2.82 -2.45 -17.85
N LYS A 183 4.14 -2.66 -17.76
CA LYS A 183 4.77 -3.87 -18.25
C LYS A 183 4.31 -5.12 -17.49
N ILE A 184 4.10 -5.01 -16.18
CA ILE A 184 3.55 -6.10 -15.38
C ILE A 184 2.10 -6.37 -15.79
N ALA A 185 1.27 -5.33 -15.94
CA ALA A 185 -0.13 -5.44 -16.36
C ALA A 185 -0.29 -6.07 -17.75
N SER A 186 0.68 -5.91 -18.65
CA SER A 186 0.68 -6.59 -19.96
C SER A 186 0.82 -8.13 -19.88
N ARG A 187 1.20 -8.66 -18.71
CA ARG A 187 1.48 -10.09 -18.47
C ARG A 187 0.63 -10.70 -17.38
N ASP A 188 0.12 -9.87 -16.47
CA ASP A 188 -0.70 -10.29 -15.35
C ASP A 188 -2.00 -9.48 -15.35
N GLU A 189 -3.10 -10.15 -15.71
CA GLU A 189 -4.43 -9.54 -15.77
C GLU A 189 -4.94 -9.03 -14.41
N ARG A 190 -4.31 -9.43 -13.30
CA ARG A 190 -4.69 -9.02 -11.95
C ARG A 190 -4.14 -7.63 -11.59
N VAL A 191 -3.22 -7.12 -12.39
CA VAL A 191 -2.61 -5.80 -12.27
C VAL A 191 -3.20 -4.91 -13.36
N GLY A 192 -3.62 -3.70 -13.01
CA GLY A 192 -4.18 -2.81 -14.02
C GLY A 192 -4.33 -1.36 -13.61
N ALA A 193 -4.42 -0.53 -14.64
CA ALA A 193 -4.68 0.90 -14.54
C ALA A 193 -6.05 1.21 -13.85
N PRO A 194 -6.24 2.43 -13.33
CA PRO A 194 -5.23 3.50 -13.24
C PRO A 194 -4.07 3.10 -12.31
N PHE A 195 -2.90 3.66 -12.51
CA PHE A 195 -1.75 3.46 -11.62
C PHE A 195 -1.64 4.68 -10.70
N GLN A 196 -1.32 4.43 -9.43
CA GLN A 196 -1.16 5.46 -8.40
C GLN A 196 0.31 5.52 -8.00
N VAL A 197 0.88 6.71 -7.88
CA VAL A 197 2.25 6.91 -7.38
C VAL A 197 2.27 8.09 -6.44
N ALA A 198 2.82 7.88 -5.24
CA ALA A 198 3.11 8.95 -4.31
C ALA A 198 4.52 8.84 -3.73
N ALA A 199 5.08 9.99 -3.37
CA ALA A 199 6.27 10.06 -2.55
C ALA A 199 6.01 10.84 -1.26
N VAL A 200 6.84 10.57 -0.26
CA VAL A 200 6.95 11.37 0.96
C VAL A 200 8.37 11.91 1.05
N THR A 201 8.46 13.18 1.37
CA THR A 201 9.70 13.86 1.80
C THR A 201 9.42 14.69 3.06
N ALA A 202 10.43 15.39 3.56
CA ALA A 202 10.25 16.39 4.61
C ALA A 202 9.28 17.55 4.23
N ARG A 203 8.93 17.70 2.94
CA ARG A 203 7.96 18.71 2.47
C ARG A 203 6.51 18.20 2.50
N GLY A 204 6.31 16.92 2.76
CA GLY A 204 5.00 16.27 2.74
C GLY A 204 4.86 15.21 1.66
N VAL A 205 3.61 14.86 1.41
CA VAL A 205 3.22 13.86 0.40
C VAL A 205 2.98 14.54 -0.95
N GLU A 206 3.51 13.95 -2.01
CA GLU A 206 3.28 14.34 -3.40
C GLU A 206 2.72 13.16 -4.18
N PHE A 207 1.69 13.40 -5.01
CA PHE A 207 1.12 12.40 -5.91
C PHE A 207 1.52 12.74 -7.36
N PHE A 208 2.21 11.80 -8.02
CA PHE A 208 2.64 11.94 -9.42
C PHE A 208 1.62 11.36 -10.40
N ALA A 209 0.85 10.38 -9.94
CA ALA A 209 -0.31 9.83 -10.63
C ALA A 209 -1.36 9.50 -9.57
N ASP A 210 -2.58 9.99 -9.75
CA ASP A 210 -3.71 9.72 -8.84
C ASP A 210 -4.84 9.00 -9.57
N PHE A 211 -5.70 8.36 -8.79
CA PHE A 211 -6.92 7.71 -9.24
C PHE A 211 -7.92 8.80 -9.68
N SER A 212 -8.00 9.05 -11.00
CA SER A 212 -8.94 9.99 -11.64
C SER A 212 -9.96 9.28 -12.51
#